data_AF-A0A3N2PCF9-F1
#
_entry.id   AF-A0A3N2PCF9-F1
#
_cell.length_a   1.000
_cell.length_b   1.000
_cell.length_c   1.000
_cell.angle_alpha   90.00
_cell.angle_beta   90.00
_cell.angle_gamma   90.00
#
_symmetry.space_group_name_H-M   'P 1'
#
loop_
_entity.id
_entity.type
_entity.pdbx_description
1 polymer ?
#
loop_
_entity_poly.entity_id
_entity_poly.type
_entity_poly.pdbx_seq_one_letter_code
_entity_poly.pdbx_strand_id
1 'polypeptide(L)' 'MSGTGDVRSDGNHHQPAVVLALGIAVGGSVGLALGVVLGLGISNLILGMSLGLAVGTAIGAGVGSALGAARNRANPES' A
#
# COMPACT_ATOMS: atom_id res chain seq x y z
N MET A 1 -37.68 -30.26 4.91
CA MET A 1 -37.31 -28.89 4.49
C MET A 1 -35.92 -28.62 5.06
N SER A 2 -34.86 -28.88 4.29
CA SER A 2 -34.14 -27.90 3.46
C SER A 2 -33.66 -26.69 4.26
N GLY A 3 -32.35 -26.60 4.43
CA GLY A 3 -31.70 -25.47 5.09
C GLY A 3 -30.21 -25.67 5.34
N THR A 4 -29.49 -26.37 4.45
CA THR A 4 -28.04 -26.16 4.31
C THR A 4 -27.84 -24.76 3.72
N GLY A 5 -27.57 -23.76 4.55
CA GLY A 5 -27.02 -22.47 4.14
C GLY A 5 -25.80 -22.21 5.03
N ASP A 6 -24.65 -22.74 4.59
CA ASP A 6 -23.49 -21.91 4.22
C ASP A 6 -22.97 -21.08 5.41
N VAL A 7 -21.99 -21.57 6.16
CA VAL A 7 -20.56 -21.27 5.92
C VAL A 7 -20.33 -19.99 5.09
N ARG A 8 -20.68 -18.84 5.66
CA ARG A 8 -20.10 -17.56 5.26
C ARG A 8 -19.91 -16.74 6.53
N SER A 9 -18.89 -17.00 7.35
CA SER A 9 -17.54 -16.52 7.06
C SER A 9 -17.56 -15.39 6.02
N ASP A 10 -18.19 -14.27 6.37
CA ASP A 10 -18.00 -12.99 5.69
C ASP A 10 -16.62 -12.40 6.05
N GLY A 11 -15.63 -13.26 6.23
CA GLY A 11 -14.46 -13.26 5.38
C GLY A 11 -14.03 -11.85 5.00
N ASN A 12 -13.62 -11.10 6.01
CA ASN A 12 -12.77 -9.94 5.87
C ASN A 12 -13.24 -9.03 4.73
N HIS A 13 -14.34 -8.31 4.95
CA HIS A 13 -14.78 -7.17 4.17
C HIS A 13 -13.58 -6.29 3.80
N HIS A 14 -12.97 -6.60 2.65
CA HIS A 14 -12.61 -5.69 1.59
C HIS A 14 -12.53 -4.24 2.06
N GLN A 15 -11.49 -3.90 2.82
CA GLN A 15 -11.18 -2.51 3.08
C GLN A 15 -10.18 -2.06 2.01
N PRO A 16 -10.61 -1.58 0.83
CA PRO A 16 -9.71 -0.88 -0.08
C PRO A 16 -9.00 0.27 0.66
N ALA A 17 -9.65 0.82 1.69
CA ALA A 17 -9.06 1.76 2.64
C ALA A 17 -7.83 1.21 3.38
N VAL A 18 -7.83 -0.05 3.83
CA VAL A 18 -6.68 -0.65 4.54
C VAL A 18 -5.53 -0.92 3.57
N VAL A 19 -5.82 -1.38 2.35
CA VAL A 19 -4.79 -1.64 1.33
C VAL A 19 -4.10 -0.34 0.90
N LEU A 20 -4.87 0.74 0.70
CA LEU A 20 -4.33 2.05 0.39
C LEU A 20 -3.57 2.65 1.57
N ALA A 21 -4.13 2.55 2.79
CA ALA A 21 -3.48 3.04 4.01
C ALA A 21 -2.15 2.31 4.27
N LEU A 22 -2.09 1.00 4.07
CA LEU A 22 -0.85 0.22 4.16
C LEU A 22 0.14 0.63 3.06
N GLY A 23 -0.31 0.84 1.83
CA GLY A 23 0.54 1.33 0.74
C GLY A 23 1.18 2.69 1.05
N ILE A 24 0.38 3.65 1.54
CA ILE A 24 0.85 4.98 1.95
C ILE A 24 1.79 4.89 3.16
N ALA A 25 1.43 4.11 4.18
CA ALA A 25 2.24 3.96 5.39
C ALA A 25 3.59 3.30 5.08
N VAL A 26 3.59 2.17 4.38
CA VAL A 26 4.81 1.45 3.97
C VAL A 26 5.64 2.30 3.02
N GLY A 27 5.01 2.95 2.04
CA GLY A 27 5.70 3.87 1.11
C GLY A 27 6.35 5.04 1.81
N GLY A 28 5.68 5.66 2.78
CA GLY A 28 6.22 6.74 3.59
C GLY A 28 7.40 6.28 4.46
N SER A 29 7.26 5.15 5.17
CA SER A 29 8.34 4.61 6.00
C SER A 29 9.56 4.19 5.19
N VAL A 30 9.36 3.47 4.08
CA VAL A 30 10.43 3.03 3.18
C VAL A 30 11.08 4.21 2.48
N GLY A 31 10.27 5.17 2.02
CA GLY A 31 10.77 6.40 1.39
C GLY A 31 11.63 7.23 2.32
N LEU A 32 11.20 7.43 3.56
CA LEU A 32 11.97 8.16 4.55
C LEU A 32 13.29 7.45 4.88
N ALA A 33 13.26 6.14 5.10
CA ALA A 33 14.46 5.35 5.39
C ALA A 33 15.47 5.38 4.23
N LEU A 34 14.98 5.18 3.00
CA LEU A 34 15.82 5.28 1.79
C LEU A 34 16.35 6.70 1.61
N GLY A 35 15.55 7.72 1.88
CA GLY A 35 15.97 9.11 1.74
C GLY A 35 17.07 9.51 2.72
N VAL A 36 16.99 9.04 3.96
CA VAL A 36 18.04 9.24 4.96
C VAL A 36 19.33 8.52 4.54
N VAL A 37 19.26 7.24 4.14
CA VAL A 37 20.43 6.46 3.69
C VAL A 37 21.09 7.09 2.46
N LEU A 38 20.29 7.43 1.44
CA LEU A 38 20.77 8.09 0.24
C LEU A 38 21.40 9.43 0.60
N GLY A 39 20.71 10.27 1.39
CA GLY A 39 21.18 11.59 1.78
C GLY A 39 22.48 11.60 2.57
N LEU A 40 22.66 10.63 3.47
CA LEU A 40 23.93 10.38 4.15
C LEU A 40 25.04 9.95 3.16
N GLY A 41 24.70 9.12 2.17
CA GLY A 41 25.65 8.67 1.14
C GLY A 41 26.12 9.76 0.18
N ILE A 42 25.27 10.76 -0.13
CA ILE A 42 25.62 11.88 -1.04
C ILE A 42 26.15 13.11 -0.29
N SER A 43 26.33 13.04 1.03
CA SER A 43 26.58 14.20 1.92
C SER A 43 25.57 15.34 1.74
N ASN A 44 24.38 15.01 1.24
CA ASN A 44 23.30 15.96 0.97
C ASN A 44 21.98 15.36 1.45
N LEU A 45 21.75 15.51 2.75
CA LEU A 45 20.60 14.96 3.44
C LEU A 45 19.27 15.51 2.89
N ILE A 46 19.26 16.76 2.43
CA ILE A 46 18.08 17.42 1.88
C ILE A 46 17.66 16.77 0.56
N LEU A 47 18.61 16.57 -0.37
CA LEU A 47 18.32 15.87 -1.63
C LEU A 47 17.88 14.43 -1.36
N GLY A 48 18.60 13.72 -0.49
CA GLY A 48 18.26 12.34 -0.12
C GLY A 48 16.86 12.22 0.44
N MET A 49 16.51 13.03 1.45
CA MET A 49 15.16 13.03 2.03
C MET A 49 14.08 13.39 1.00
N SER A 50 14.32 14.38 0.16
CA SER A 50 13.35 14.78 -0.87
C SER A 50 13.13 13.66 -1.90
N LEU A 51 14.21 13.01 -2.36
CA LEU A 51 14.12 11.88 -3.29
C LEU A 51 13.44 10.67 -2.63
N GLY A 52 13.85 10.32 -1.42
CA GLY A 52 13.31 9.18 -0.69
C GLY A 52 11.83 9.35 -0.41
N LEU A 53 11.40 10.53 0.07
CA LEU A 53 10.00 10.83 0.32
C LEU A 53 9.18 10.80 -0.98
N ALA A 54 9.69 11.38 -2.06
CA ALA A 54 9.03 11.39 -3.37
C ALA A 54 8.88 9.98 -3.94
N VAL A 55 9.96 9.19 -3.92
CA VAL A 55 9.98 7.80 -4.42
C VAL A 55 9.11 6.90 -3.57
N GLY A 56 9.24 6.96 -2.24
CA GLY A 56 8.44 6.16 -1.33
C GLY A 56 6.95 6.48 -1.40
N THR A 57 6.58 7.76 -1.52
CA THR A 57 5.19 8.17 -1.72
C THR A 57 4.65 7.69 -3.08
N ALA A 58 5.42 7.86 -4.16
CA ALA A 58 5.01 7.43 -5.50
C ALA A 58 4.81 5.90 -5.56
N ILE A 59 5.74 5.13 -4.99
CA ILE A 59 5.65 3.67 -4.94
C ILE A 59 4.52 3.24 -3.99
N GLY A 60 4.41 3.83 -2.80
CA GLY A 60 3.38 3.48 -1.83
C GLY A 60 1.96 3.74 -2.35
N ALA A 61 1.74 4.90 -2.98
CA ALA A 61 0.47 5.24 -3.60
C ALA A 61 0.20 4.38 -4.84
N GLY A 62 1.21 4.17 -5.70
CA GLY A 62 1.09 3.34 -6.90
C GLY A 62 0.79 1.88 -6.58
N VAL A 63 1.52 1.29 -5.64
CA VAL A 63 1.31 -0.08 -5.17
C VAL A 63 -0.03 -0.19 -4.44
N GLY A 64 -0.34 0.70 -3.49
CA GLY A 64 -1.62 0.66 -2.78
C GLY A 64 -2.83 0.75 -3.71
N SER A 65 -2.75 1.62 -4.72
CA SER A 65 -3.79 1.78 -5.75
C SER A 65 -3.88 0.58 -6.69
N ALA A 66 -2.74 0.07 -7.17
CA ALA A 66 -2.68 -1.11 -8.04
C ALA A 66 -3.17 -2.39 -7.33
N LEU A 67 -2.82 -2.59 -6.06
CA LEU A 67 -3.25 -3.73 -5.25
C LEU A 67 -4.75 -3.64 -4.92
N GLY A 68 -5.25 -2.43 -4.64
CA GLY A 68 -6.69 -2.17 -4.50
C GLY A 68 -7.46 -2.48 -5.78
N ALA A 69 -6.98 -2.01 -6.93
CA ALA A 69 -7.59 -2.24 -8.23
C ALA A 69 -7.51 -3.73 -8.66
N ALA A 70 -6.38 -4.39 -8.42
CA ALA A 70 -6.19 -5.81 -8.71
C ALA A 70 -7.10 -6.70 -7.86
N ARG A 71 -7.27 -6.37 -6.56
CA ARG A 71 -8.21 -7.07 -5.67
C ARG A 71 -9.66 -6.86 -6.11
N ASN A 72 -10.03 -5.65 -6.54
CA ASN A 72 -11.35 -5.36 -7.09
C ASN A 72 -11.62 -6.13 -8.39
N ARG A 73 -10.63 -6.22 -9.30
CA ARG A 73 -10.75 -7.00 -10.54
C ARG A 73 -10.74 -8.52 -10.30
N ALA A 74 -10.05 -8.98 -9.26
CA ALA A 74 -10.03 -10.39 -8.85
C ALA A 74 -11.30 -10.82 -8.09
N ASN A 75 -12.17 -9.88 -7.72
CA ASN A 75 -13.51 -10.16 -7.19
C ASN A 75 -14.57 -9.47 -8.08
N PRO A 76 -14.84 -9.97 -9.30
CA PRO A 76 -15.92 -9.46 -10.15
C PRO A 76 -17.33 -9.85 -9.66
N GLU A 77 -17.46 -10.50 -8.50
CA GLU A 77 -18.72 -11.05 -8.00
C GLU A 77 -19.38 -10.09 -6.99
N SER A 78 -20.20 -9.18 -7.53
CA SER A 78 -21.44 -8.71 -6.89
C SER A 78 -22.43 -8.29 -7.96
#